data_AF-A0A9E5TM70-F1
#
_entry.id   AF-A0A9E5TM70-F1
#
_cell.length_a   1.000
_cell.length_b   1.000
_cell.length_c   1.000
_cell.angle_alpha   90.00
_cell.angle_beta   90.00
_cell.angle_gamma   90.00
#
_symmetry.space_group_name_H-M   'P 1'
#
loop_
_entity.id
_entity.type
_entity.pdbx_description
1 polymer ?
#
loop_
_entity_poly.entity_id
_entity_poly.type
_entity_poly.pdbx_seq_one_letter_code
_entity_poly.pdbx_strand_id
1 'polypeptide(L)'
;MTKKRHQSIVSLPKVVTIVSLTLVAVLSVDFGRKALENYQIKHQVEWLREQVDVERETNAELQERLEYVSSDAYVEKIARERLKMVKEGETAVMVIPASTEESSLPGAPVVREMAEEQAKPYWQQWANLLLGSDY
;
A
#
# COMPACT_ATOMS: atom_id res chain seq x y z
N MET A 1 21.69 64.28 74.19
CA MET A 1 21.09 64.27 72.84
C MET A 1 22.07 63.63 71.86
N THR A 2 21.87 62.38 71.45
CA THR A 2 22.75 61.72 70.47
C THR A 2 21.91 61.25 69.28
N LYS A 3 22.19 61.87 68.13
CA LYS A 3 21.38 61.83 66.90
C LYS A 3 21.64 60.49 66.19
N LYS A 4 20.60 59.65 66.10
CA LYS A 4 20.63 58.34 65.44
C LYS A 4 20.84 58.54 63.93
N ARG A 5 22.03 58.20 63.44
CA ARG A 5 22.41 58.31 62.03
C ARG A 5 21.74 57.19 61.25
N HIS A 6 20.63 57.50 60.58
CA HIS A 6 19.93 56.59 59.68
C HIS A 6 20.79 56.41 58.42
N GLN A 7 21.65 55.40 58.42
CA GLN A 7 22.36 54.97 57.21
C GLN A 7 21.38 54.12 56.39
N SER A 8 21.07 54.58 55.19
CA SER A 8 20.21 53.87 54.24
C SER A 8 20.71 52.43 54.06
N ILE A 9 19.86 51.48 54.45
CA ILE A 9 20.20 50.05 54.64
C ILE A 9 20.56 49.36 53.30
N VAL A 10 20.36 50.01 52.16
CA VAL A 10 20.71 49.46 50.84
C VAL A 10 21.28 50.55 49.94
N SER A 11 22.48 50.34 49.40
CA SER A 11 23.10 51.24 48.43
C SER A 11 22.48 51.06 47.05
N LEU A 12 21.96 52.15 46.46
CA LEU A 12 21.31 52.23 45.14
C LEU A 12 21.95 51.36 44.03
N PRO A 13 23.29 51.38 43.80
CA PRO A 13 23.90 50.55 42.77
C PRO A 13 23.67 49.05 43.01
N LYS A 14 23.68 48.58 44.27
CA LYS A 14 23.40 47.17 44.60
C LYS A 14 21.97 46.78 44.27
N VAL A 15 21.00 47.67 44.49
CA VAL A 15 19.60 47.43 44.11
C VAL A 15 19.50 47.26 42.59
N VAL A 16 20.13 48.16 41.83
CA VAL A 16 20.15 48.08 40.36
C VAL A 16 20.80 46.79 39.87
N THR A 17 21.91 46.36 40.47
CA THR A 17 22.55 45.08 40.10
C THR A 17 21.66 43.89 40.37
N ILE A 18 21.01 43.84 41.54
CA ILE A 18 20.11 42.74 41.91
C ILE A 18 18.90 42.69 40.97
N VAL A 19 18.29 43.84 40.67
CA VAL A 19 17.15 43.95 39.74
C VAL A 19 17.55 43.53 38.32
N SER A 20 18.71 43.97 37.84
CA SER A 20 19.23 43.56 36.53
C SER A 20 19.47 42.05 36.47
N LEU A 21 20.11 41.48 37.50
CA LEU A 21 20.39 40.05 37.58
C LEU A 21 19.09 39.22 37.62
N THR A 22 18.10 39.67 38.40
CA THR A 22 16.79 38.99 38.45
C THR A 22 16.06 39.08 37.12
N LEU A 23 16.11 40.22 36.44
CA LEU A 23 15.52 40.38 35.10
C LEU A 23 16.17 39.41 34.10
N VAL A 24 17.50 39.34 34.06
CA VAL A 24 18.23 38.41 33.18
C VAL A 24 17.89 36.96 33.50
N ALA A 25 17.79 36.60 34.78
CA ALA A 25 17.45 35.25 35.19
C ALA A 25 16.04 34.85 34.71
N VAL A 26 15.04 35.72 34.87
CA VAL A 26 13.67 35.48 34.39
C VAL A 26 13.64 35.32 32.87
N LEU A 27 14.28 36.24 32.14
CA LEU A 27 14.34 36.16 30.68
C LEU A 27 15.04 34.89 30.19
N SER A 28 16.08 34.45 30.91
CA SER A 28 16.82 33.22 30.57
C SER A 28 15.95 31.97 30.75
N VAL A 29 15.14 31.92 31.81
CA VAL A 29 14.19 30.82 32.05
C VAL A 29 13.11 30.80 30.98
N ASP A 30 12.52 31.97 30.65
CA ASP A 30 11.48 32.07 29.62
C ASP A 30 12.02 31.72 28.23
N PHE A 31 13.21 32.19 27.90
CA PHE A 31 13.88 31.86 26.63
C PHE A 31 14.20 30.37 26.54
N GLY A 32 14.72 29.77 27.62
CA GLY A 32 14.99 28.33 27.68
C GLY A 32 13.73 27.49 27.46
N ARG A 33 12.62 27.84 28.11
CA ARG A 33 11.32 27.16 27.93
C ARG A 33 10.82 27.26 26.48
N LYS A 34 10.84 28.46 25.90
CA LYS A 34 10.41 28.68 24.51
C LYS A 34 11.32 27.99 23.50
N ALA A 35 12.62 27.89 23.78
CA ALA A 35 13.56 27.19 22.92
C ALA A 35 13.26 25.68 22.87
N LEU A 36 12.95 25.07 24.02
CA LEU A 36 12.54 23.67 24.13
C LEU A 36 11.22 23.39 23.41
N GLU A 37 10.22 24.25 23.60
CA GLU A 37 8.92 24.14 22.94
C GLU A 37 9.05 24.26 21.40
N ASN A 38 9.81 25.25 20.92
CA ASN A 38 10.09 25.40 19.49
C ASN A 38 10.80 24.19 18.90
N TYR A 39 11.71 23.56 19.65
CA TYR A 39 12.40 22.35 19.20
C TYR A 39 11.42 21.18 19.01
N GLN A 40 10.52 20.97 19.97
CA GLN A 40 9.49 19.94 19.87
C GLN A 40 8.51 20.20 18.73
N ILE A 41 8.07 21.44 18.55
CA ILE A 41 7.17 21.82 17.46
C ILE A 41 7.82 21.57 16.10
N LYS A 42 9.09 21.93 15.93
CA LYS A 42 9.82 21.69 14.67
C LYS A 42 9.87 20.20 14.32
N HIS A 43 10.15 19.34 15.28
CA HIS A 43 10.14 17.89 15.06
C HIS A 43 8.77 17.36 14.69
N GLN A 44 7.72 17.83 15.37
CA GLN A 44 6.34 17.44 15.02
C GLN A 44 5.97 17.88 13.61
N VAL A 45 6.37 19.09 13.20
CA VAL A 45 6.14 19.60 11.84
C VAL A 45 6.87 18.76 10.80
N GLU A 46 8.12 18.38 11.04
CA GLU A 46 8.88 17.54 10.11
C GLU A 46 8.26 16.16 9.96
N TRP A 47 7.93 15.50 11.08
CA TRP A 47 7.27 14.19 11.08
C TRP A 47 5.89 14.22 10.40
N LEU A 48 5.13 15.30 10.58
CA LEU A 48 3.82 15.45 9.95
C LEU A 48 3.95 15.74 8.46
N ARG A 49 4.99 16.48 8.04
CA ARG A 49 5.31 16.70 6.62
C ARG A 49 5.65 15.40 5.93
N GLU A 50 6.50 14.57 6.53
CA GLU A 50 6.88 13.28 5.99
C GLU A 50 5.66 12.38 5.75
N GLN A 51 4.73 12.31 6.71
CA GLN A 51 3.48 11.56 6.51
C GLN A 51 2.60 12.12 5.38
N VAL A 52 2.51 13.44 5.27
CA VAL A 52 1.75 14.07 4.18
C VAL A 52 2.36 13.73 2.83
N ASP A 53 3.69 13.70 2.72
CA ASP A 53 4.38 13.38 1.48
C ASP A 53 4.19 11.90 1.10
N VAL A 54 4.30 10.98 2.06
CA VAL A 54 4.00 9.54 1.86
C VAL A 54 2.55 9.33 1.41
N GLU A 55 1.59 10.00 2.06
CA GLU A 55 0.18 9.88 1.71
C GLU A 55 -0.10 10.45 0.32
N ARG A 56 0.58 11.54 -0.07
CA ARG A 56 0.48 12.11 -1.42
C ARG A 56 1.02 11.19 -2.48
N GLU A 57 2.17 10.56 -2.24
CA GLU A 57 2.75 9.57 -3.16
C GLU A 57 1.81 8.38 -3.33
N THR A 58 1.28 7.86 -2.21
CA THR A 58 0.28 6.78 -2.23
C THR A 58 -0.97 7.19 -3.00
N ASN A 59 -1.45 8.41 -2.82
CA ASN A 59 -2.62 8.91 -3.54
C ASN A 59 -2.36 9.01 -5.05
N ALA A 60 -1.17 9.51 -5.45
CA ALA A 60 -0.78 9.60 -6.84
C ALA A 60 -0.71 8.21 -7.50
N GLU A 61 -0.11 7.23 -6.83
CA GLU A 61 -0.05 5.84 -7.32
C GLU A 61 -1.46 5.25 -7.48
N LEU A 62 -2.34 5.48 -6.51
CA LEU A 62 -3.73 5.01 -6.58
C LEU A 62 -4.50 5.68 -7.73
N GLN A 63 -4.27 6.96 -7.99
CA GLN A 63 -4.88 7.65 -9.13
C GLN A 63 -4.42 7.07 -10.46
N GLU A 64 -3.12 6.81 -10.62
CA GLU A 64 -2.58 6.19 -11.84
C GLU A 64 -3.17 4.78 -12.07
N ARG A 65 -3.27 3.97 -11.00
CA ARG A 65 -3.92 2.65 -11.07
C ARG A 65 -5.39 2.75 -11.46
N LEU A 66 -6.09 3.75 -10.93
CA LEU A 66 -7.50 3.98 -11.24
C LEU A 66 -7.67 4.37 -12.71
N GLU A 67 -6.80 5.26 -13.22
CA GLU A 67 -6.78 5.64 -14.63
C GLU A 67 -6.52 4.42 -15.52
N TYR A 68 -5.51 3.59 -15.19
CA TYR A 68 -5.21 2.36 -15.93
C TYR A 68 -6.38 1.38 -15.95
N VAL A 69 -6.98 1.10 -14.79
CA VAL A 69 -8.13 0.17 -14.69
C VAL A 69 -9.37 0.72 -15.39
N SER A 70 -9.53 2.03 -15.45
CA SER A 70 -10.62 2.68 -16.19
C SER A 70 -10.39 2.74 -17.70
N SER A 71 -9.19 2.43 -18.17
CA SER A 71 -8.85 2.51 -19.59
C SER A 71 -9.46 1.39 -20.42
N ASP A 72 -9.79 1.69 -21.68
CA ASP A 72 -10.29 0.71 -22.65
C ASP A 72 -9.33 -0.47 -22.84
N ALA A 73 -8.02 -0.23 -22.72
CA ALA A 73 -7.00 -1.28 -22.81
C ALA A 73 -7.14 -2.32 -21.70
N TYR A 74 -7.45 -1.89 -20.48
CA TYR A 74 -7.70 -2.80 -19.36
C TYR A 74 -9.02 -3.55 -19.55
N VAL A 75 -10.07 -2.86 -20.02
CA VAL A 75 -11.37 -3.49 -20.34
C VAL A 75 -11.20 -4.58 -21.40
N GLU A 76 -10.45 -4.30 -22.47
CA GLU A 76 -10.17 -5.26 -23.54
C GLU A 76 -9.34 -6.45 -23.03
N LYS A 77 -8.34 -6.20 -22.19
CA LYS A 77 -7.55 -7.25 -21.55
C LYS A 77 -8.42 -8.19 -20.74
N ILE A 78 -9.30 -7.66 -19.87
CA ILE A 78 -10.21 -8.47 -19.07
C ILE A 78 -11.24 -9.19 -19.96
N ALA A 79 -11.76 -8.53 -20.99
CA ALA A 79 -12.69 -9.12 -21.94
C ALA A 79 -12.06 -10.35 -22.63
N ARG A 80 -10.82 -10.26 -23.09
CA ARG A 80 -10.10 -11.37 -23.75
C ARG A 80 -9.65 -12.45 -22.77
N GLU A 81 -9.00 -12.08 -21.68
CA GLU A 81 -8.35 -13.04 -20.76
C GLU A 81 -9.36 -13.74 -19.84
N ARG A 82 -10.34 -13.01 -19.31
CA ARG A 82 -11.27 -13.52 -18.30
C ARG A 82 -12.60 -13.91 -18.89
N LEU A 83 -13.13 -13.11 -19.82
CA LEU A 83 -14.45 -13.33 -20.39
C LEU A 83 -14.41 -14.07 -21.73
N LYS A 84 -13.22 -14.25 -22.33
CA LYS A 84 -13.02 -14.83 -23.68
C LYS A 84 -13.92 -14.16 -24.74
N MET A 85 -14.22 -12.89 -24.55
CA MET A 85 -15.01 -12.07 -25.46
C MET A 85 -14.10 -11.53 -26.57
N VAL A 86 -14.66 -11.41 -27.77
CA VAL A 86 -14.03 -10.83 -28.95
C VAL A 86 -14.80 -9.58 -29.38
N LYS A 87 -14.09 -8.60 -29.96
CA LYS A 87 -14.71 -7.35 -30.40
C LYS A 87 -15.56 -7.59 -31.66
N GLU A 88 -16.52 -6.70 -31.93
CA GLU A 88 -17.31 -6.80 -33.16
C GLU A 88 -16.40 -6.74 -34.40
N GLY A 89 -16.49 -7.76 -35.26
CA GLY A 89 -15.63 -7.92 -36.44
C GLY A 89 -14.38 -8.77 -36.26
N GLU A 90 -14.08 -9.27 -35.05
CA GLU A 90 -12.98 -10.20 -34.78
C GLU A 90 -13.46 -11.67 -34.82
N THR A 91 -12.65 -12.59 -35.38
CA THR A 91 -12.94 -14.04 -35.41
C THR A 91 -12.24 -14.76 -34.25
N ALA A 92 -13.01 -15.39 -33.37
CA ALA A 92 -12.46 -16.19 -32.27
C ALA A 92 -11.80 -17.48 -32.82
N VAL A 93 -10.49 -17.64 -32.60
CA VAL A 93 -9.75 -18.86 -32.94
C VAL A 93 -9.53 -19.67 -31.67
N MET A 94 -10.11 -20.87 -31.61
CA MET A 94 -9.90 -21.81 -30.52
C MET A 94 -8.93 -22.90 -30.99
N VAL A 95 -7.79 -23.03 -30.31
CA VAL A 95 -6.83 -24.12 -30.60
C VAL A 95 -7.43 -25.41 -30.02
N ILE A 96 -8.03 -26.22 -30.88
CA ILE A 96 -8.47 -27.57 -30.53
C ILE A 96 -7.25 -28.48 -30.69
N PRO A 97 -6.77 -29.16 -29.64
CA PRO A 97 -5.70 -30.14 -29.78
C PRO A 97 -6.14 -31.24 -30.75
N ALA A 98 -5.21 -31.77 -31.55
CA ALA A 98 -5.42 -32.60 -32.74
C ALA A 98 -6.05 -34.01 -32.51
N SER A 99 -7.08 -34.11 -31.67
CA SER A 99 -7.85 -35.33 -31.41
C SER A 99 -9.31 -35.21 -31.89
N THR A 100 -9.62 -34.24 -32.75
CA THR A 100 -10.97 -34.05 -33.32
C THR A 100 -10.90 -33.90 -34.84
N GLU A 101 -10.10 -34.75 -35.49
CA GLU A 101 -10.24 -35.01 -36.92
C GLU A 101 -10.83 -36.41 -37.10
N GLU A 102 -12.14 -36.58 -36.89
CA GLU A 102 -12.90 -37.74 -37.43
C GLU A 102 -14.42 -37.63 -37.18
N SER A 103 -15.08 -36.70 -37.86
CA SER A 103 -16.51 -36.76 -38.20
C SER A 103 -16.83 -35.60 -39.13
N SER A 104 -17.37 -35.76 -40.34
CA SER A 104 -17.92 -36.93 -41.02
C SER A 104 -18.34 -36.47 -42.42
N LEU A 105 -17.90 -37.14 -43.49
CA LEU A 105 -18.61 -37.22 -44.79
C LEU A 105 -18.36 -38.62 -45.40
N PRO A 106 -19.32 -39.14 -46.19
CA PRO A 106 -19.73 -40.54 -46.15
C PRO A 106 -19.05 -41.40 -47.22
N GLY A 107 -18.56 -42.59 -46.83
CA GLY A 107 -18.23 -43.62 -47.82
C GLY A 107 -17.18 -44.67 -47.44
N ALA A 108 -16.41 -44.49 -46.37
CA ALA A 108 -15.42 -45.49 -45.97
C ALA A 108 -15.95 -46.39 -44.83
N PRO A 109 -15.77 -47.72 -44.90
CA PRO A 109 -16.24 -48.64 -43.87
C PRO A 109 -15.50 -48.37 -42.57
N VAL A 110 -16.26 -47.98 -41.54
CA VAL A 110 -15.80 -47.85 -40.16
C VAL A 110 -15.48 -49.25 -39.65
N VAL A 111 -14.20 -49.63 -39.72
CA VAL A 111 -13.67 -50.80 -38.98
C VAL A 111 -13.67 -50.41 -37.51
N ARG A 112 -14.79 -50.72 -36.85
CA ARG A 112 -15.13 -50.34 -35.47
C ARG A 112 -14.60 -51.39 -34.49
N GLU A 113 -13.32 -51.75 -34.59
CA GLU A 113 -12.76 -52.90 -33.88
C GLU A 113 -11.55 -52.56 -32.98
N MET A 114 -11.30 -51.27 -32.70
CA MET A 114 -10.24 -50.83 -31.78
C MET A 114 -10.77 -49.97 -30.61
N ALA A 115 -12.09 -50.02 -30.34
CA ALA A 115 -12.73 -49.19 -29.30
C ALA A 115 -12.92 -49.89 -27.94
N GLU A 116 -12.24 -51.02 -27.69
CA GLU A 116 -12.39 -51.79 -26.44
C GLU A 116 -11.08 -52.00 -25.65
N GLU A 117 -10.18 -51.02 -25.65
CA GLU A 117 -9.18 -50.88 -24.57
C GLU A 117 -9.40 -49.58 -23.80
N GLN A 118 -10.61 -49.39 -23.29
CA GLN A 118 -10.88 -48.32 -22.32
C GLN A 118 -10.30 -48.72 -20.96
N ALA A 119 -9.01 -48.42 -20.78
CA ALA A 119 -8.38 -48.36 -19.48
C ALA A 119 -9.17 -47.41 -18.57
N LYS A 120 -9.46 -47.90 -17.35
CA LYS A 120 -10.34 -47.36 -16.30
C LYS A 120 -10.65 -45.85 -16.37
N PRO A 121 -11.93 -45.45 -16.25
CA PRO A 121 -12.36 -44.05 -16.22
C PRO A 121 -11.58 -43.19 -15.21
N TYR A 122 -11.26 -41.95 -15.56
CA TYR A 122 -10.47 -41.04 -14.72
C TYR A 122 -11.00 -40.89 -13.29
N TRP A 123 -12.31 -40.91 -13.07
CA TRP A 123 -12.89 -40.81 -11.72
C TRP A 123 -12.56 -42.03 -10.84
N GLN A 124 -12.38 -43.23 -11.42
CA GLN A 124 -11.94 -44.42 -10.68
C GLN A 124 -10.49 -44.25 -10.20
N GLN A 125 -9.65 -43.55 -10.99
CA GLN A 125 -8.28 -43.22 -10.59
C GLN A 125 -8.29 -42.22 -9.42
N TRP A 126 -9.15 -41.19 -9.48
CA TRP A 126 -9.30 -40.22 -8.40
C TRP A 126 -9.89 -40.81 -7.11
N ALA A 127 -10.85 -41.73 -7.23
CA ALA A 127 -11.43 -42.40 -6.07
C ALA A 127 -10.38 -43.25 -5.33
N ASN A 128 -9.53 -43.98 -6.05
CA ASN A 128 -8.47 -44.79 -5.44
C ASN A 128 -7.45 -43.95 -4.68
N LEU A 129 -7.09 -42.77 -5.20
CA LEU A 129 -6.17 -41.85 -4.53
C LEU A 129 -6.76 -41.25 -3.25
N LEU A 130 -8.08 -41.01 -3.22
CA LEU A 130 -8.74 -40.38 -2.08
C LEU A 130 -9.17 -41.36 -0.98
N LEU A 131 -9.49 -42.60 -1.34
CA LEU A 131 -9.95 -43.63 -0.39
C LEU A 131 -8.84 -44.60 0.04
N GLY A 132 -7.62 -44.45 -0.48
CA GLY A 132 -6.44 -45.18 -0.01
C GLY A 132 -6.59 -46.69 -0.12
N SER A 133 -7.05 -47.18 -1.28
CA SER A 133 -7.06 -48.62 -1.56
C SER A 133 -5.92 -48.95 -2.52
N ASP A 134 -4.79 -49.36 -1.96
CA ASP A 134 -3.64 -49.87 -2.70
C ASP A 134 -3.91 -51.29 -3.26
N TYR A 135 -3.53 -51.46 -4.53
CA TYR A 135 -3.45 -52.66 -5.40
C TYR A 135 -4.74 -53.45 -5.75
#